data_AF-A0A6B3IQM6-F1
#
_entry.id   AF-A0A6B3IQM6-F1
#
_cell.length_a   1.000
_cell.length_b   1.000
_cell.length_c   1.000
_cell.angle_alpha   90.00
_cell.angle_beta   90.00
_cell.angle_gamma   90.00
#
_symmetry.space_group_name_H-M   'P 1'
#
loop_
_entity.id
_entity.type
_entity.pdbx_description
1 polymer ?
#
loop_
_entity_poly.entity_id
_entity_poly.type
_entity_poly.pdbx_seq_one_letter_code
_entity_poly.pdbx_strand_id
1 'polypeptide(L)' 'FPLLLGAGKRLFSATDKDTQKLKLVEHEAYANGIQKNVFDVIRVAR' A
#
# COMPACT_ATOMS: atom_id res chain seq x y z
N PHE A 1 9.89 1.32 -3.86
CA PHE A 1 11.28 1.05 -4.25
C PHE A 1 11.36 1.00 -5.76
N PRO A 2 12.32 1.69 -6.38
CA PRO A 2 12.46 1.71 -7.84
C PRO A 2 13.16 0.43 -8.36
N LEU A 3 12.58 -0.76 -8.08
CA LEU A 3 13.20 -2.07 -8.36
C LEU A 3 12.16 -3.11 -8.81
N LEU A 4 12.60 -4.08 -9.63
CA LEU A 4 11.87 -5.29 -9.99
C LEU A 4 12.56 -6.51 -9.35
N LEU A 5 11.88 -7.20 -8.43
CA LEU A 5 12.51 -8.22 -7.57
C LEU A 5 12.62 -9.62 -8.19
N GLY A 6 11.90 -9.94 -9.26
CA GLY A 6 11.88 -11.26 -9.92
C GLY A 6 11.18 -12.38 -9.13
N ALA A 7 11.41 -12.47 -7.81
CA ALA A 7 10.72 -13.35 -6.87
C ALA A 7 10.80 -12.76 -5.45
N GLY A 8 9.94 -13.20 -4.52
CA GLY A 8 10.01 -12.75 -3.12
C GLY A 8 8.75 -13.00 -2.30
N LYS A 9 8.80 -12.58 -1.03
CA LYS A 9 7.64 -12.61 -0.14
C LYS A 9 6.64 -11.54 -0.58
N ARG A 10 5.36 -11.91 -0.64
CA ARG A 10 4.27 -11.00 -1.00
C ARG A 10 3.92 -10.10 0.18
N LEU A 11 3.64 -8.84 -0.11
CA LEU A 11 3.13 -7.89 0.88
C LEU A 11 1.71 -8.27 1.35
N PHE A 12 0.92 -8.87 0.47
CA PHE A 12 -0.45 -9.29 0.72
C PHE A 12 -0.59 -10.81 0.63
N SER A 13 -1.48 -11.37 1.44
CA SER A 13 -1.82 -12.80 1.40
C SER A 13 -2.53 -13.16 0.10
N ALA A 14 -2.49 -14.45 -0.26
CA ALA A 14 -3.28 -14.99 -1.36
C ALA A 14 -4.71 -15.41 -0.93
N THR A 15 -5.00 -15.38 0.36
CA THR A 15 -6.34 -15.69 0.90
C THR A 15 -7.33 -14.57 0.59
N ASP A 16 -8.55 -14.96 0.25
CA ASP A 16 -9.66 -14.04 0.02
C ASP A 16 -9.98 -13.21 1.27
N LYS A 17 -10.20 -11.91 1.05
CA LYS A 17 -10.66 -10.93 2.03
C LYS A 17 -11.56 -9.94 1.32
N ASP A 18 -12.55 -9.40 2.03
CA ASP A 18 -13.35 -8.29 1.52
C ASP A 18 -12.45 -7.10 1.15
N THR A 19 -12.88 -6.31 0.16
CA THR A 19 -12.13 -5.12 -0.27
C THR A 19 -12.02 -4.11 0.86
N GLN A 20 -10.80 -3.84 1.31
CA GLN A 20 -10.53 -2.78 2.28
C GLN A 20 -10.37 -1.44 1.56
N LYS A 21 -11.31 -0.52 1.75
CA LYS A 21 -11.21 0.85 1.23
C LYS A 21 -10.18 1.66 2.03
N LEU A 22 -9.34 2.42 1.33
CA LEU A 22 -8.28 3.24 1.89
C LEU A 22 -8.40 4.68 1.38
N LYS A 23 -8.06 5.65 2.23
CA LYS A 23 -7.95 7.07 1.87
C LYS A 23 -6.47 7.47 1.93
N LEU A 24 -5.92 8.01 0.85
CA LEU A 24 -4.58 8.60 0.87
C LEU A 24 -4.62 9.89 1.71
N VAL A 25 -3.81 9.96 2.75
CA VAL A 25 -3.76 11.11 3.67
C VAL A 25 -2.44 11.88 3.61
N GLU A 26 -1.36 11.24 3.17
CA GLU A 26 -0.07 11.87 2.93
C GLU A 26 0.66 11.15 1.78
N HIS A 27 1.40 11.90 0.96
CA HIS A 27 2.29 11.34 -0.05
C HIS A 27 3.58 12.17 -0.15
N GLU A 28 4.70 11.50 -0.36
CA GLU A 28 6.01 12.13 -0.51
C GLU A 28 6.89 11.34 -1.50
N ALA A 29 7.56 12.08 -2.38
CA ALA A 29 8.56 11.53 -3.30
C ALA A 29 9.96 11.96 -2.84
N TYR A 30 10.80 11.00 -2.48
CA TYR A 30 12.17 11.26 -2.06
C TYR A 30 13.13 11.35 -3.25
N ALA A 31 14.21 12.13 -3.10
CA ALA A 31 15.23 12.30 -4.13
C ALA A 31 15.93 11.00 -4.58
N ASN A 32 15.88 9.95 -3.76
CA ASN A 32 16.39 8.61 -4.08
C ASN A 32 15.41 7.74 -4.88
N GLY A 33 14.28 8.30 -5.34
CA GLY A 33 13.27 7.60 -6.12
C GLY A 33 12.30 6.75 -5.29
N ILE A 34 12.35 6.80 -3.96
CA ILE A 34 11.35 6.16 -3.10
C ILE A 34 10.09 7.03 -3.04
N GLN A 35 8.93 6.36 -3.07
CA GLN A 35 7.61 6.96 -2.88
C GLN A 35 7.05 6.47 -1.55
N LYS A 36 6.59 7.38 -0.68
CA LYS A 36 5.86 7.07 0.56
C LYS A 36 4.42 7.50 0.41
N ASN A 37 3.50 6.59 0.75
CA ASN A 37 2.07 6.86 0.83
C ASN A 37 1.58 6.45 2.21
N VAL A 38 0.87 7.34 2.89
CA VAL A 38 0.17 7.06 4.15
C VAL A 38 -1.32 6.95 3.87
N PHE A 39 -1.93 5.85 4.32
CA PHE A 39 -3.33 5.57 4.08
C PHE A 39 -4.10 5.36 5.38
N ASP A 40 -5.26 6.02 5.48
CA ASP A 40 -6.25 5.74 6.51
C ASP A 40 -7.22 4.65 6.05
N VAL A 41 -7.63 3.81 7.00
CA VAL A 41 -8.65 2.78 6.79
C VAL A 41 -10.03 3.42 6.81
N ILE A 42 -10.77 3.31 5.70
CA ILE A 42 -12.18 3.74 5.68
C ILE A 42 -13.01 2.64 6.36
N ARG A 43 -13.54 2.94 7.54
CA ARG A 43 -14.52 2.10 8.23
C ARG A 43 -15.91 2.61 7.88
N VAL A 44 -16.73 1.77 7.27
CA VAL A 44 -18.16 2.08 7.13
C VAL A 44 -18.78 1.79 8.49
N ALA A 45 -19.41 2.78 9.12
CA ALA A 45 -20.23 2.51 10.30
C ALA A 45 -21.33 1.53 9.88
N ARG A 46 -21.49 0.46 10.67
CA ARG A 46 -22.57 -0.50 10.47
C ARG A 46 -23.89 0.07 10.98
#